data_AF-A0A2H0LQ37-F1
#
_entry.id   AF-A0A2H0LQ37-F1
#
_cell.length_a   1.000
_cell.length_b   1.000
_cell.length_c   1.000
_cell.angle_alpha   90.00
_cell.angle_beta   90.00
_cell.angle_gamma   90.00
#
_symmetry.space_group_name_H-M   'P 1'
#
loop_
_entity.id
_entity.type
_entity.pdbx_description
1 polymer ?
#
loop_
_entity_poly.entity_id
_entity_poly.type
_entity_poly.pdbx_seq_one_letter_code
_entity_poly.pdbx_strand_id
1 'polypeptide(L)'
;MKNTIKLLVYILNVGIGIKFISDYWVVGPVFGLTVILWDSDHISQILSRKHILFVAASTLIYALIPFMVIKEYWKFDDGSVSEFFFGTLSVAVILGSILLPVAHHFLLGSKRNTSKHAVIALIITFYLIDFIGSVIDHLKLLLPFNTAYVSLTVWQAVYLTYFFLSKKKVKEVNQGAA
;
A
#
# COMPACT_ATOMS: atom_id res chain seq x y z
N MET A 1 -18.83 6.04 -8.92
CA MET A 1 -18.13 5.07 -9.80
C MET A 1 -18.55 3.61 -9.50
N LYS A 2 -18.86 2.77 -10.51
CA LYS A 2 -19.28 1.36 -10.30
C LYS A 2 -18.15 0.53 -9.65
N ASN A 3 -18.46 -0.38 -8.73
CA ASN A 3 -17.48 -1.24 -8.03
C ASN A 3 -16.53 -1.98 -8.99
N THR A 4 -17.01 -2.35 -10.17
CA THR A 4 -16.21 -2.98 -11.24
C THR A 4 -15.04 -2.11 -11.69
N ILE A 5 -15.23 -0.79 -11.82
CA ILE A 5 -14.15 0.12 -12.24
C ILE A 5 -13.10 0.24 -11.12
N LYS A 6 -13.52 0.33 -9.85
CA LYS A 6 -12.60 0.32 -8.70
C LYS A 6 -11.74 -0.94 -8.70
N LEU A 7 -12.37 -2.11 -8.91
CA LEU A 7 -11.67 -3.38 -9.01
C LEU A 7 -10.69 -3.41 -10.18
N LEU A 8 -11.08 -2.95 -11.37
CA LEU A 8 -10.20 -2.87 -12.53
C LEU A 8 -8.99 -1.95 -12.30
N VAL A 9 -9.21 -0.78 -11.71
CA VAL A 9 -8.12 0.15 -11.35
C VAL A 9 -7.17 -0.51 -10.36
N TYR A 10 -7.69 -1.23 -9.37
CA TYR A 10 -6.84 -1.99 -8.44
C TYR A 10 -6.03 -3.08 -9.13
N ILE A 11 -6.66 -3.91 -9.98
CA ILE A 11 -5.97 -4.98 -10.71
C ILE A 11 -4.86 -4.40 -11.61
N LEU A 12 -5.14 -3.31 -12.33
CA LEU A 12 -4.16 -2.63 -13.17
C LEU A 12 -3.00 -2.07 -12.34
N ASN A 13 -3.30 -1.44 -11.19
CA ASN A 13 -2.30 -0.91 -10.29
C ASN A 13 -1.38 -2.01 -9.73
N VAL A 14 -1.96 -3.13 -9.29
CA VAL A 14 -1.19 -4.30 -8.82
C VAL A 14 -0.35 -4.87 -9.95
N GLY A 15 -0.92 -5.06 -11.14
CA GLY A 15 -0.21 -5.62 -12.30
C GLY A 15 0.97 -4.75 -12.74
N ILE A 16 0.79 -3.43 -12.79
CA ILE A 16 1.88 -2.48 -13.07
C ILE A 16 2.91 -2.52 -11.94
N GLY A 17 2.46 -2.50 -10.69
CA GLY A 17 3.36 -2.54 -9.53
C GLY A 17 4.24 -3.80 -9.46
N ILE A 18 3.68 -4.96 -9.83
CA ILE A 18 4.43 -6.22 -9.93
C ILE A 18 5.49 -6.14 -11.03
N LYS A 19 5.12 -5.63 -12.22
CA LYS A 19 6.02 -5.54 -13.38
C LYS A 19 7.16 -4.54 -13.15
N PHE A 20 6.89 -3.46 -12.44
CA PHE A 20 7.81 -2.33 -12.25
C PHE A 20 8.25 -2.18 -10.79
N ILE A 21 8.32 -3.28 -10.04
CA ILE A 21 8.55 -3.24 -8.58
C ILE A 21 9.85 -2.53 -8.19
N SER A 22 10.85 -2.53 -9.08
CA SER A 22 12.13 -1.84 -8.92
C SER A 22 12.10 -0.36 -9.36
N ASP A 23 11.09 0.04 -10.14
CA ASP A 23 10.98 1.36 -10.76
C ASP A 23 9.97 2.25 -10.01
N TYR A 24 10.43 2.86 -8.91
CA TYR A 24 9.59 3.73 -8.08
C TYR A 24 8.92 4.89 -8.82
N TRP A 25 9.57 5.39 -9.88
CA TRP A 25 9.03 6.43 -10.77
C TRP A 25 7.74 6.00 -11.47
N VAL A 26 7.45 4.69 -11.50
CA VAL A 26 6.23 4.12 -12.07
C VAL A 26 5.26 3.74 -10.95
N VAL A 27 5.71 2.95 -9.96
CA VAL A 27 4.80 2.41 -8.94
C VAL A 27 4.18 3.49 -8.05
N GLY A 28 4.98 4.45 -7.59
CA GLY A 28 4.54 5.53 -6.72
C GLY A 28 3.43 6.41 -7.32
N PRO A 29 3.59 6.96 -8.54
CA PRO A 29 2.54 7.76 -9.15
C PRO A 29 1.32 6.94 -9.57
N VAL A 30 1.49 5.70 -10.04
CA VAL A 30 0.36 4.82 -10.41
C VAL A 30 -0.49 4.48 -9.19
N PHE A 31 0.14 4.23 -8.04
CA PHE A 31 -0.58 4.07 -6.77
C PHE A 31 -1.29 5.35 -6.35
N GLY A 32 -0.61 6.51 -6.44
CA GLY A 32 -1.20 7.80 -6.10
C GLY A 32 -2.46 8.12 -6.93
N LEU A 33 -2.39 7.88 -8.23
CA LEU A 33 -3.53 8.02 -9.16
C LEU A 33 -4.66 7.03 -8.81
N THR A 34 -4.31 5.80 -8.44
CA THR A 34 -5.28 4.79 -8.00
C THR A 34 -6.06 5.26 -6.78
N VAL A 35 -5.38 5.81 -5.78
CA VAL A 35 -6.03 6.36 -4.57
C VAL A 35 -6.98 7.51 -4.94
N ILE A 36 -6.58 8.41 -5.84
CA ILE A 36 -7.43 9.53 -6.25
C ILE A 36 -8.66 9.06 -7.02
N LEU A 37 -8.49 8.08 -7.93
CA LEU A 37 -9.60 7.46 -8.65
C LEU A 37 -10.56 6.74 -7.71
N TRP A 38 -10.05 6.18 -6.60
CA TRP A 38 -10.88 5.52 -5.59
C TRP A 38 -11.62 6.49 -4.65
N ASP A 39 -11.04 7.67 -4.38
CA ASP A 39 -11.67 8.73 -3.58
C ASP A 39 -12.72 9.52 -4.36
N SER A 40 -12.52 9.67 -5.68
CA SER A 40 -13.38 10.50 -6.52
C SER A 40 -14.62 9.73 -7.00
N ASP A 41 -15.81 10.24 -6.69
CA ASP A 41 -17.04 9.76 -7.33
C ASP A 41 -17.16 10.21 -8.79
N HIS A 42 -16.45 11.30 -9.16
CA HIS A 42 -16.40 11.91 -10.49
C HIS A 42 -14.97 12.26 -10.91
N ILE A 43 -14.56 11.81 -12.10
CA ILE A 43 -13.21 11.98 -12.68
C ILE A 43 -12.84 13.46 -12.92
N SER A 44 -13.83 14.35 -13.06
CA SER A 44 -13.62 15.78 -13.34
C SER A 44 -13.07 16.59 -12.16
N GLN A 45 -13.05 16.04 -10.94
CA GLN A 45 -12.52 16.70 -9.73
C GLN A 45 -11.09 16.24 -9.36
N ILE A 46 -10.48 15.40 -10.20
CA ILE A 46 -9.18 14.73 -9.94
C ILE A 46 -8.00 15.71 -9.90
N LEU A 47 -8.13 16.93 -10.43
CA LEU A 47 -7.04 17.90 -10.58
C LEU A 47 -6.97 18.98 -9.47
N SER A 48 -7.29 18.62 -8.22
CA SER A 48 -7.03 19.53 -7.10
C SER A 48 -5.53 19.58 -6.77
N ARG A 49 -5.03 20.73 -6.27
CA ARG A 49 -3.63 20.84 -5.80
C ARG A 49 -3.29 19.76 -4.76
N LYS A 50 -4.25 19.39 -3.92
CA LYS A 50 -4.11 18.33 -2.91
C LYS A 50 -3.86 16.95 -3.54
N HIS A 51 -4.55 16.64 -4.64
CA HIS A 51 -4.35 15.39 -5.38
C HIS A 51 -2.96 15.34 -6.03
N ILE A 52 -2.51 16.43 -6.66
CA ILE A 52 -1.16 16.51 -7.25
C ILE A 52 -0.09 16.33 -6.17
N LEU A 53 -0.24 17.01 -5.03
CA LEU A 53 0.67 16.85 -3.89
C LEU A 53 0.66 15.43 -3.34
N PHE A 54 -0.50 14.76 -3.34
CA PHE A 54 -0.60 13.38 -2.89
C PHE A 54 0.11 12.42 -3.85
N VAL A 55 -0.02 12.59 -5.17
CA VAL A 55 0.74 11.81 -6.15
C VAL A 55 2.24 12.01 -5.95
N ALA A 56 2.68 13.27 -5.81
CA ALA A 56 4.09 13.57 -5.55
C ALA A 56 4.59 12.93 -4.24
N ALA A 57 3.81 13.02 -3.15
CA ALA A 57 4.13 12.38 -1.88
C ALA A 57 4.20 10.85 -2.02
N SER A 58 3.26 10.23 -2.73
CA SER A 58 3.27 8.80 -3.02
C SER A 58 4.53 8.39 -3.78
N THR A 59 4.90 9.14 -4.82
CA THR A 59 6.14 8.93 -5.59
C THR A 59 7.38 9.03 -4.71
N LEU A 60 7.47 10.06 -3.85
CA LEU A 60 8.62 10.24 -2.95
C LEU A 60 8.70 9.13 -1.90
N ILE A 61 7.57 8.71 -1.33
CA ILE A 61 7.52 7.61 -0.36
C ILE A 61 7.94 6.30 -1.02
N TYR A 62 7.45 6.02 -2.23
CA TYR A 62 7.89 4.86 -2.99
C TYR A 62 9.34 4.97 -3.47
N ALA A 63 9.90 6.18 -3.63
CA ALA A 63 11.31 6.37 -3.94
C ALA A 63 12.22 6.06 -2.75
N LEU A 64 11.75 6.29 -1.52
CA LEU A 64 12.49 5.94 -0.30
C LEU A 64 12.74 4.43 -0.21
N ILE A 65 11.82 3.60 -0.70
CA ILE A 65 11.93 2.13 -0.64
C ILE A 65 13.15 1.62 -1.42
N PRO A 66 13.29 1.86 -2.75
CA PRO A 66 14.50 1.55 -3.48
C PRO A 66 15.69 2.43 -3.11
N PHE A 67 15.55 3.68 -2.64
CA PHE A 67 16.73 4.43 -2.18
C PHE A 67 17.40 3.77 -0.96
N MET A 68 16.59 3.17 -0.07
CA MET A 68 17.08 2.35 1.04
C MET A 68 17.57 0.98 0.53
N VAL A 69 16.79 0.30 -0.32
CA VAL A 69 17.05 -1.07 -0.83
C VAL A 69 18.10 -1.17 -1.96
N ILE A 70 18.47 -0.07 -2.62
CA ILE A 70 19.50 -0.04 -3.70
C ILE A 70 20.86 0.36 -3.13
N LYS A 71 20.92 1.13 -2.03
CA LYS A 71 22.20 1.43 -1.35
C LYS A 71 22.79 0.22 -0.65
N GLU A 72 21.92 -0.67 -0.20
CA GLU A 72 22.29 -2.00 0.25
C GLU A 72 21.66 -2.98 -0.73
N TYR A 73 22.42 -3.34 -1.77
CA TYR A 73 22.16 -4.56 -2.53
C TYR A 73 21.62 -5.61 -1.57
N TRP A 74 20.50 -6.24 -1.93
CA TRP A 74 19.85 -7.40 -1.32
C TRP A 74 20.86 -8.42 -0.75
N LYS A 75 21.52 -8.06 0.34
CA LYS A 75 22.37 -8.89 1.15
C LYS A 75 21.49 -9.22 2.34
N PHE A 76 20.55 -10.12 2.05
CA PHE A 76 19.93 -10.97 3.06
C PHE A 76 21.02 -11.93 3.49
N ASP A 77 21.92 -11.49 4.37
CA ASP A 77 23.16 -12.22 4.62
C ASP A 77 23.33 -12.48 6.12
N ASP A 78 22.29 -13.03 6.74
CA ASP A 78 22.40 -14.12 7.73
C ASP A 78 21.05 -14.76 8.13
N GLY A 79 19.90 -14.20 7.76
CA GLY A 79 18.59 -14.76 8.16
C GLY A 79 18.32 -14.61 9.66
N SER A 80 19.01 -13.67 10.32
CA SER A 80 18.84 -13.38 11.73
C SER A 80 17.48 -12.74 12.03
N VAL A 81 16.98 -12.94 13.25
CA VAL A 81 15.75 -12.31 13.74
C VAL A 81 15.83 -10.78 13.67
N SER A 82 17.03 -10.22 13.87
CA SER A 82 17.28 -8.79 13.72
C SER A 82 17.07 -8.30 12.29
N GLU A 83 17.49 -9.06 11.28
CA GLU A 83 17.33 -8.70 9.88
C GLU A 83 15.86 -8.79 9.44
N PHE A 84 15.10 -9.74 9.97
CA PHE A 84 13.65 -9.82 9.77
C PHE A 84 12.92 -8.55 10.22
N PHE A 85 13.23 -8.03 11.41
CA PHE A 85 12.55 -6.84 11.97
C PHE A 85 13.16 -5.50 11.55
N PHE A 86 14.48 -5.46 11.34
CA PHE A 86 15.23 -4.20 11.14
C PHE A 86 16.01 -4.18 9.83
N GLY A 87 15.85 -5.19 8.98
CA GLY A 87 16.39 -5.19 7.64
C GLY A 87 15.83 -4.04 6.80
N THR A 88 16.62 -3.65 5.80
CA THR A 88 16.38 -2.47 4.97
C THR A 88 15.02 -2.50 4.25
N LEU A 89 14.55 -3.69 3.88
CA LEU A 89 13.20 -3.89 3.33
C LEU A 89 12.11 -3.65 4.40
N SER A 90 12.25 -4.23 5.59
CA SER A 90 11.29 -4.07 6.69
C SER A 90 11.18 -2.61 7.14
N VAL A 91 12.31 -1.92 7.27
CA VAL A 91 12.34 -0.49 7.58
C VAL A 91 11.65 0.34 6.50
N ALA A 92 11.94 0.05 5.23
CA ALA A 92 11.30 0.74 4.11
C ALA A 92 9.77 0.55 4.08
N VAL A 93 9.29 -0.67 4.33
CA VAL A 93 7.86 -0.97 4.38
C VAL A 93 7.19 -0.34 5.60
N ILE A 94 7.84 -0.32 6.77
CA ILE A 94 7.33 0.38 7.95
C ILE A 94 7.19 1.88 7.65
N LEU A 95 8.22 2.51 7.10
CA LEU A 95 8.19 3.93 6.75
C LEU A 95 7.09 4.21 5.73
N GLY A 96 6.95 3.42 4.67
CA GLY A 96 5.86 3.54 3.71
C GLY A 96 4.48 3.39 4.35
N SER A 97 4.33 2.42 5.26
CA SER A 97 3.10 2.14 6.01
C SER A 97 2.73 3.23 7.00
N ILE A 98 3.67 4.08 7.42
CA ILE A 98 3.42 5.26 8.26
C ILE A 98 3.18 6.50 7.40
N LEU A 99 4.11 6.80 6.50
CA LEU A 99 4.12 8.05 5.72
C LEU A 99 2.91 8.15 4.80
N LEU A 100 2.48 7.06 4.16
CA LEU A 100 1.41 7.12 3.17
C LEU A 100 0.02 7.33 3.80
N PRO A 101 -0.36 6.67 4.92
CA PRO A 101 -1.55 7.03 5.68
C PRO A 101 -1.51 8.44 6.25
N VAL A 102 -0.35 8.92 6.71
CA VAL A 102 -0.17 10.28 7.21
C VAL A 102 -0.37 11.31 6.09
N ALA A 103 0.26 11.11 4.93
CA ALA A 103 0.06 11.95 3.75
C ALA A 103 -1.41 11.98 3.32
N HIS A 104 -2.08 10.84 3.33
CA HIS A 104 -3.52 10.75 3.03
C HIS A 104 -4.35 11.59 4.01
N HIS A 105 -4.06 11.49 5.30
CA HIS A 105 -4.75 12.30 6.32
C HIS A 105 -4.61 13.80 6.05
N PHE A 106 -3.38 14.27 5.87
CA PHE A 106 -3.11 15.70 5.71
C PHE A 106 -3.57 16.27 4.37
N LEU A 107 -3.40 15.51 3.28
CA LEU A 107 -3.68 16.00 1.93
C LEU A 107 -5.12 15.72 1.49
N LEU A 108 -5.66 14.53 1.81
CA LEU A 108 -6.98 14.09 1.35
C LEU A 108 -8.05 14.10 2.45
N GLY A 109 -7.70 14.42 3.69
CA GLY A 109 -8.66 14.70 4.76
C GLY A 109 -9.37 13.48 5.35
N SER A 110 -8.69 12.33 5.43
CA SER A 110 -9.22 11.15 6.15
C SER A 110 -9.32 11.39 7.67
N LYS A 111 -10.09 10.57 8.40
CA LYS A 111 -10.12 10.67 9.87
C LYS A 111 -8.79 10.22 10.48
N ARG A 112 -8.31 10.90 11.53
CA ARG A 112 -7.06 10.54 12.24
C ARG A 112 -7.06 9.10 12.74
N ASN A 113 -8.20 8.63 13.28
CA ASN A 113 -8.33 7.25 13.75
C ASN A 113 -8.24 6.24 12.60
N THR A 114 -8.88 6.49 11.45
CA THR A 114 -8.76 5.63 10.26
C THR A 114 -7.30 5.49 9.83
N SER A 115 -6.56 6.61 9.79
CA SER A 115 -5.14 6.59 9.43
C SER A 115 -4.30 5.80 10.42
N LYS A 116 -4.51 5.96 11.74
CA LYS A 116 -3.81 5.17 12.75
C LYS A 116 -4.05 3.66 12.61
N HIS A 117 -5.30 3.25 12.42
CA HIS A 117 -5.62 1.82 12.25
C HIS A 117 -5.07 1.28 10.91
N ALA A 118 -5.08 2.09 9.85
CA ALA A 118 -4.46 1.73 8.58
C ALA A 118 -2.95 1.48 8.75
N VAL A 119 -2.23 2.35 9.45
CA VAL A 119 -0.79 2.14 9.74
C VAL A 119 -0.55 0.79 10.41
N ILE A 120 -1.29 0.50 11.49
CA ILE A 120 -1.15 -0.75 12.24
C ILE A 120 -1.45 -1.96 11.34
N ALA A 121 -2.56 -1.91 10.59
CA ALA A 121 -2.96 -3.00 9.72
C ALA A 121 -1.93 -3.27 8.61
N LEU A 122 -1.37 -2.22 7.99
CA LEU A 122 -0.37 -2.35 6.94
C LEU A 122 0.92 -3.01 7.45
N ILE A 123 1.41 -2.58 8.62
CA ILE A 123 2.61 -3.16 9.25
C ILE A 123 2.39 -4.62 9.64
N ILE A 124 1.29 -4.93 10.34
CA ILE A 124 0.97 -6.30 10.75
C ILE A 124 0.83 -7.21 9.53
N THR A 125 0.15 -6.74 8.49
CA THR A 125 -0.09 -7.56 7.30
C THR A 125 1.21 -7.86 6.54
N PHE A 126 2.13 -6.90 6.46
CA PHE A 126 3.45 -7.14 5.89
C PHE A 126 4.20 -8.25 6.64
N TYR A 127 4.34 -8.13 7.95
CA TYR A 127 5.04 -9.14 8.76
C TYR A 127 4.35 -10.51 8.74
N LEU A 128 3.02 -10.54 8.64
CA LEU A 128 2.28 -11.80 8.51
C LEU A 128 2.60 -12.50 7.18
N ILE A 129 2.66 -11.76 6.08
CA ILE A 129 2.99 -12.31 4.76
C ILE A 129 4.45 -12.78 4.72
N ASP A 130 5.36 -12.01 5.30
CA ASP A 130 6.78 -12.37 5.36
C ASP A 130 6.99 -13.62 6.21
N PHE A 131 6.30 -13.73 7.36
CA PHE A 131 6.28 -14.94 8.18
C PHE A 131 5.73 -16.15 7.43
N ILE A 132 4.60 -16.00 6.70
CA ILE A 132 4.02 -17.08 5.89
C ILE A 132 5.01 -17.51 4.79
N GLY A 133 5.67 -16.56 4.12
CA GLY A 133 6.71 -16.83 3.12
C GLY A 133 7.85 -17.65 3.72
N SER A 134 8.37 -17.23 4.87
CA SER A 134 9.42 -17.94 5.60
C SER A 134 9.02 -19.37 5.98
N VAL A 135 7.77 -19.59 6.43
CA VAL A 135 7.26 -20.94 6.73
C VAL A 135 7.14 -21.79 5.46
N ILE A 136 6.65 -21.23 4.36
CA ILE A 136 6.53 -21.93 3.07
C ILE A 136 7.91 -22.37 2.57
N ASP A 137 8.90 -21.49 2.64
CA ASP A 137 10.27 -21.76 2.23
C ASP A 137 10.92 -22.82 3.14
N HIS A 138 10.73 -22.70 4.46
CA HIS A 138 11.24 -23.67 5.44
C HIS A 138 10.65 -25.07 5.23
N LEU A 139 9.34 -25.16 4.98
CA LEU A 139 8.64 -26.42 4.73
C LEU A 139 8.82 -26.96 3.31
N LYS A 140 9.53 -26.23 2.43
CA LYS A 140 9.76 -26.57 1.02
C LYS A 140 8.46 -26.93 0.29
N LEU A 141 7.38 -26.23 0.59
CA LEU A 141 6.11 -26.45 -0.09
C LEU A 141 6.27 -26.07 -1.56
N LEU A 142 5.86 -26.96 -2.49
CA LEU A 142 5.97 -26.76 -3.95
C LEU A 142 4.97 -25.73 -4.50
N LEU A 143 4.61 -24.73 -3.70
CA LEU A 143 3.74 -23.64 -4.12
C LEU A 143 4.61 -22.48 -4.61
N PRO A 144 4.34 -21.92 -5.80
CA PRO A 144 5.03 -20.71 -6.26
C PRO A 144 4.55 -19.51 -5.43
N PHE A 145 5.12 -19.33 -4.24
CA PHE A 145 4.81 -18.22 -3.35
C PHE A 145 5.83 -17.10 -3.56
N ASN A 146 5.42 -16.04 -4.26
CA ASN A 146 6.26 -14.85 -4.40
C ASN A 146 5.87 -13.83 -3.32
N THR A 147 6.63 -13.82 -2.22
CA THR A 147 6.39 -12.95 -1.05
C THR A 147 6.28 -11.48 -1.44
N ALA A 148 7.10 -11.00 -2.39
CA ALA A 148 7.05 -9.61 -2.84
C ALA A 148 5.72 -9.28 -3.55
N TYR A 149 5.23 -10.17 -4.41
CA TYR A 149 3.98 -9.95 -5.15
C TYR A 149 2.77 -10.02 -4.23
N VAL A 150 2.74 -11.00 -3.33
CA VAL A 150 1.68 -11.13 -2.34
C VAL A 150 1.68 -9.92 -1.40
N SER A 151 2.85 -9.50 -0.93
CA SER A 151 3.00 -8.32 -0.07
C SER A 151 2.47 -7.06 -0.75
N LEU A 152 2.89 -6.76 -1.98
CA LEU A 152 2.42 -5.58 -2.70
C LEU A 152 0.90 -5.61 -2.90
N THR A 153 0.37 -6.75 -3.33
CA THR A 153 -1.06 -6.94 -3.61
C THR A 153 -1.89 -6.70 -2.35
N VAL A 154 -1.56 -7.41 -1.27
CA VAL A 154 -2.32 -7.34 -0.02
C VAL A 154 -2.14 -5.98 0.65
N TRP A 155 -0.94 -5.41 0.64
CA TRP A 155 -0.66 -4.10 1.23
C TRP A 155 -1.53 -3.01 0.57
N GLN A 156 -1.60 -2.99 -0.77
CA GLN A 156 -2.46 -2.05 -1.49
C GLN A 156 -3.95 -2.30 -1.21
N ALA A 157 -4.38 -3.56 -1.13
CA ALA A 157 -5.77 -3.91 -0.80
C ALA A 157 -6.18 -3.45 0.61
N VAL A 158 -5.32 -3.69 1.61
CA VAL A 158 -5.54 -3.24 2.99
C VAL A 158 -5.64 -1.72 3.03
N TYR A 159 -4.74 -1.01 2.36
CA TYR A 159 -4.76 0.45 2.27
C TYR A 159 -6.11 0.95 1.74
N LEU A 160 -6.52 0.48 0.55
CA LEU A 160 -7.75 0.94 -0.09
C LEU A 160 -9.01 0.59 0.72
N THR A 161 -9.01 -0.56 1.39
CA THR A 161 -10.14 -0.99 2.24
C THR A 161 -10.34 -0.05 3.42
N TYR A 162 -9.25 0.32 4.11
CA TYR A 162 -9.31 1.21 5.26
C TYR A 162 -9.79 2.62 4.88
N PHE A 163 -9.33 3.16 3.76
CA PHE A 163 -9.66 4.53 3.37
C PHE A 163 -10.97 4.70 2.60
N PHE A 164 -11.44 3.68 1.88
CA PHE A 164 -12.57 3.81 0.96
C PHE A 164 -13.75 2.88 1.22
N LEU A 165 -13.52 1.65 1.69
CA LEU A 165 -14.61 0.69 1.92
C LEU A 165 -15.20 0.83 3.33
N SER A 166 -14.40 1.21 4.32
CA SER A 166 -14.87 1.49 5.68
C SER A 166 -15.82 2.71 5.77
N LYS A 167 -15.72 3.66 4.82
CA LYS A 167 -16.58 4.86 4.74
C LYS A 167 -18.03 4.52 4.39
N LYS A 168 -18.30 3.38 3.72
CA LYS A 168 -19.63 3.06 3.19
C LYS A 168 -20.62 2.59 4.26
N LYS A 169 -20.14 1.83 5.25
CA LYS A 169 -20.99 1.27 6.32
C LYS A 169 -21.65 2.33 7.20
N VAL A 170 -21.07 3.52 7.35
CA VAL A 170 -21.62 4.58 8.21
C VAL A 170 -22.69 5.43 7.48
N LYS A 171 -22.60 5.56 6.15
CA LYS A 171 -23.62 6.28 5.37
C LYS A 171 -24.90 5.46 5.18
N GLU A 172 -24.79 4.14 4.97
CA GLU A 172 -25.95 3.26 4.78
C GLU A 172 -26.76 3.07 6.08
N VAL A 173 -26.11 3.01 7.25
CA VAL A 173 -26.81 2.91 8.55
C VAL A 173 -27.61 4.18 8.88
N ASN A 174 -27.10 5.36 8.51
CA ASN A 174 -27.80 6.63 8.75
C ASN A 174 -28.89 6.95 7.72
N GLN A 175 -28.92 6.26 6.58
CA GLN A 175 -29.95 6.43 5.54
C GLN A 175 -31.04 5.35 5.59
N GLY A 176 -30.84 4.26 6.34
CA GLY A 176 -31.86 3.25 6.63
C GLY A 176 -32.57 3.42 7.98
N ALA A 177 -32.31 4.52 8.69
CA ALA A 177 -32.89 4.84 9.99
C ALA A 177 -33.70 6.15 9.98
N ALA A 178 -34.11 6.63 8.80
CA ALA A 178 -34.94 7.81 8.61
C ALA A 178 -36.30 7.42 8.00
#